data_AF-A0A814DNI3-F1
#
_entry.id   AF-A0A814DNI3-F1
#
_cell.length_a   1.000
_cell.length_b   1.000
_cell.length_c   1.000
_cell.angle_alpha   90.00
_cell.angle_beta   90.00
_cell.angle_gamma   90.00
#
_symmetry.space_group_name_H-M   'P 1'
#
loop_
_entity.id
_entity.type
_entity.pdbx_description
1 polymer ?
#
loop_
_entity_poly.entity_id
_entity_poly.type
_entity_poly.pdbx_seq_one_letter_code
_entity_poly.pdbx_strand_id
1 'polypeptide(L)'
;MRVANNVSATTIEQGVNNFLTGVLWGREVDGEWEWISTEPSLQKPEGCPNCTTYFKYLENQLVKSAIDRKTLREKTGQFVHSEGERFKCFYDELVELLRYNKKPSVCRRREDRILEEEKNLKTENDKEKEIKRPRRQSVLYADPLPVNGYRSADGTLYHYILPAFFRLIQYLQQTDRDYAIILRTMGDDSVNFLYNAQRVLANEHPNFTFEKLIPVSLIPGKIRRTGTLEGKDEKITLELPKVDDNDELMEIDDEFQINDKLKQFDGIHGIKDDFNYWCNNQYLYSSSKPIWFDPEKDVDVHHILFDDNFRVIDPYDSIVDIRVMNHNTHQCKTVPFEHYSKLENVFAVQADLLKILENENYFVEKIEECERNLDKLLNNVEILNQIRQ
;
A
#
# COMPACT_ATOMS: atom_id res chain seq x y z
N MET A 1 -2.10 2.84 1.82
CA MET A 1 -2.72 3.21 3.12
C MET A 1 -1.82 4.05 4.04
N ARG A 2 -0.49 3.92 4.00
CA ARG A 2 0.44 4.74 4.78
C ARG A 2 1.05 5.84 3.89
N VAL A 3 1.40 6.98 4.51
CA VAL A 3 1.94 8.16 3.82
C VAL A 3 3.48 8.23 3.85
N ALA A 4 4.13 7.84 4.97
CA ALA A 4 5.60 7.88 5.12
C ALA A 4 6.23 6.49 5.22
N ASN A 5 7.54 6.32 4.94
CA ASN A 5 8.28 5.09 5.29
C ASN A 5 9.60 5.41 6.02
N ASN A 6 9.59 5.26 7.36
CA ASN A 6 10.75 5.49 8.23
C ASN A 6 11.95 4.55 7.98
N VAL A 7 11.74 3.39 7.34
CA VAL A 7 12.80 2.40 7.06
C VAL A 7 13.61 2.77 5.82
N SER A 8 12.99 3.48 4.87
CA SER A 8 13.62 3.82 3.57
C SER A 8 14.33 5.17 3.53
N ALA A 9 14.24 6.00 4.59
CA ALA A 9 14.65 7.41 4.60
C ALA A 9 14.01 8.28 3.50
N THR A 10 12.96 7.79 2.82
CA THR A 10 12.24 8.51 1.76
C THR A 10 11.28 9.52 2.39
N THR A 11 11.36 10.78 2.00
CA THR A 11 10.41 11.81 2.45
C THR A 11 9.05 11.67 1.76
N ILE A 12 8.02 12.37 2.24
CA ILE A 12 6.69 12.36 1.59
C ILE A 12 6.79 12.86 0.16
N GLU A 13 7.54 13.94 -0.03
CA GLU A 13 7.82 14.59 -1.30
C GLU A 13 8.46 13.60 -2.29
N GLN A 14 9.48 12.87 -1.84
CA GLN A 14 10.12 11.84 -2.66
C GLN A 14 9.14 10.69 -2.96
N GLY A 15 8.29 10.32 -1.99
CA GLY A 15 7.24 9.33 -2.18
C GLY A 15 6.22 9.72 -3.24
N VAL A 16 5.74 10.97 -3.22
CA VAL A 16 4.80 11.50 -4.23
C VAL A 16 5.47 11.57 -5.60
N ASN A 17 6.72 12.01 -5.69
CA ASN A 17 7.47 12.00 -6.94
C ASN A 17 7.60 10.57 -7.50
N ASN A 18 8.03 9.60 -6.68
CA ASN A 18 8.10 8.19 -7.08
C ASN A 18 6.75 7.67 -7.57
N PHE A 19 5.66 7.97 -6.84
CA PHE A 19 4.31 7.58 -7.23
C PHE A 19 3.96 8.12 -8.61
N LEU A 20 4.17 9.42 -8.84
CA LEU A 20 3.90 10.05 -10.14
C LEU A 20 4.63 9.37 -11.29
N THR A 21 5.91 8.99 -11.12
CA THR A 21 6.64 8.27 -12.17
C THR A 21 6.03 6.90 -12.50
N GLY A 22 5.32 6.28 -11.56
CA GLY A 22 4.62 5.00 -11.73
C GLY A 22 3.24 5.10 -12.39
N VAL A 23 2.69 6.31 -12.53
CA VAL A 23 1.35 6.56 -13.09
C VAL A 23 1.34 7.55 -14.25
N LEU A 24 2.52 7.96 -14.71
CA LEU A 24 2.69 8.81 -15.89
C LEU A 24 3.27 8.00 -17.04
N TRP A 25 2.60 8.07 -18.19
CA TRP A 25 2.86 7.20 -19.33
C TRP A 25 3.54 7.95 -20.47
N GLY A 26 4.41 7.22 -21.16
CA GLY A 26 5.11 7.70 -22.34
C GLY A 26 5.71 6.54 -23.11
N ARG A 27 6.55 6.87 -24.08
CA ARG A 27 7.28 5.90 -24.90
C ARG A 27 8.64 6.45 -25.28
N GLU A 28 9.55 5.56 -25.60
CA GLU A 28 10.84 5.93 -26.18
C GLU A 28 10.68 6.04 -27.70
N VAL A 29 11.12 7.15 -28.28
CA VAL A 29 11.18 7.40 -29.72
C VAL A 29 12.60 7.87 -30.04
N ASP A 30 13.32 7.11 -30.87
CA ASP A 30 14.69 7.41 -31.30
C ASP A 30 15.68 7.66 -30.13
N GLY A 31 15.50 6.96 -29.01
CA GLY A 31 16.36 7.09 -27.82
C GLY A 31 15.92 8.17 -26.83
N GLU A 32 14.86 8.91 -27.15
CA GLU A 32 14.34 10.01 -26.32
C GLU A 32 12.97 9.68 -25.75
N TRP A 33 12.69 10.16 -24.54
CA TRP A 33 11.40 9.94 -23.89
C TRP A 33 10.35 10.95 -24.38
N GLU A 34 9.24 10.43 -24.91
CA GLU A 34 8.06 11.20 -25.32
C GLU A 34 6.90 10.93 -24.35
N TRP A 35 6.37 12.00 -23.74
CA TRP A 35 5.19 11.93 -22.88
C TRP A 35 3.92 11.71 -23.68
N ILE A 36 3.11 10.74 -23.26
CA ILE A 36 1.77 10.50 -23.81
C ILE A 36 0.71 11.01 -22.83
N SER A 37 0.92 10.75 -21.52
CA SER A 37 0.06 11.28 -20.47
C SER A 37 0.12 12.79 -20.38
N THR A 38 -1.04 13.42 -20.30
CA THR A 38 -1.22 14.79 -19.80
C THR A 38 -1.55 14.83 -18.32
N GLU A 39 -2.00 13.70 -17.75
CA GLU A 39 -2.41 13.55 -16.36
C GLU A 39 -1.98 12.17 -15.79
N PRO A 40 -1.81 12.06 -14.46
CA PRO A 40 -1.57 10.79 -13.76
C PRO A 40 -2.73 9.81 -13.92
N SER A 41 -2.44 8.54 -14.21
CA SER A 41 -3.42 7.47 -14.30
C SER A 41 -2.78 6.12 -13.98
N LEU A 42 -3.46 5.29 -13.18
CA LEU A 42 -3.09 3.88 -13.01
C LEU A 42 -3.32 3.06 -14.28
N GLN A 43 -4.24 3.50 -15.14
CA GLN A 43 -4.61 2.79 -16.35
C GLN A 43 -3.74 3.24 -17.52
N LYS A 44 -3.27 2.25 -18.28
CA LYS A 44 -2.52 2.47 -19.50
C LYS A 44 -3.38 3.24 -20.53
N PRO A 45 -2.84 4.29 -21.19
CA PRO A 45 -3.55 5.01 -22.25
C PRO A 45 -4.09 4.07 -23.34
N GLU A 46 -5.36 4.25 -23.68
CA GLU A 46 -6.01 3.48 -24.75
C GLU A 46 -5.32 3.72 -26.10
N GLY A 47 -5.22 2.67 -26.91
CA GLY A 47 -4.62 2.75 -28.25
C GLY A 47 -3.09 2.89 -28.29
N CYS A 48 -2.38 2.84 -27.14
CA CYS A 48 -0.93 2.90 -27.11
C CYS A 48 -0.28 1.62 -26.55
N PRO A 49 -0.19 0.53 -27.33
CA PRO A 49 0.33 -0.75 -26.83
C PRO A 49 1.80 -0.68 -26.41
N ASN A 50 2.58 0.24 -26.97
CA ASN A 50 4.01 0.37 -26.69
C ASN A 50 4.34 1.39 -25.59
N CYS A 51 3.34 2.03 -24.96
CA CYS A 51 3.63 2.91 -23.84
C CYS A 51 3.94 2.13 -22.55
N THR A 52 4.82 2.72 -21.76
CA THR A 52 5.23 2.26 -20.44
C THR A 52 5.18 3.43 -19.46
N THR A 53 5.32 3.15 -18.16
CA THR A 53 5.42 4.21 -17.16
C THR A 53 6.85 4.78 -17.15
N TYR A 54 6.99 6.04 -16.77
CA TYR A 54 8.33 6.65 -16.67
C TYR A 54 9.23 5.92 -15.68
N PHE A 55 8.65 5.39 -14.59
CA PHE A 55 9.35 4.53 -13.64
C PHE A 55 9.97 3.31 -14.33
N LYS A 56 9.18 2.57 -15.12
CA LYS A 56 9.66 1.36 -15.82
C LYS A 56 10.69 1.68 -16.90
N TYR A 57 10.53 2.81 -17.59
CA TYR A 57 11.54 3.31 -18.51
C TYR A 57 12.89 3.54 -17.81
N LEU A 58 12.89 4.28 -16.69
CA LEU A 58 14.11 4.51 -15.91
C LEU A 58 14.66 3.22 -15.29
N GLU A 59 13.80 2.33 -14.79
CA GLU A 59 14.21 1.04 -14.22
C GLU A 59 14.97 0.22 -15.25
N ASN A 60 14.45 0.09 -16.48
CA ASN A 60 15.09 -0.66 -17.56
C ASN A 60 16.44 -0.08 -18.00
N GLN A 61 16.63 1.24 -17.91
CA GLN A 61 17.89 1.89 -18.28
C GLN A 61 18.94 1.82 -17.17
N LEU A 62 18.52 1.98 -15.92
CA LEU A 62 19.42 2.21 -14.79
C LEU A 62 19.71 0.95 -14.00
N VAL A 63 18.74 0.05 -13.85
CA VAL A 63 18.84 -1.06 -12.90
C VAL A 63 19.42 -2.29 -13.58
N LYS A 64 20.71 -2.53 -13.35
CA LYS A 64 21.38 -3.79 -13.76
C LYS A 64 21.70 -4.68 -12.56
N SER A 65 21.67 -4.11 -11.36
CA SER A 65 21.97 -4.75 -10.08
C SER A 65 21.18 -4.11 -8.95
N ALA A 66 21.16 -4.75 -7.78
CA ALA A 66 20.46 -4.21 -6.60
C ALA A 66 21.01 -2.85 -6.12
N ILE A 67 22.29 -2.55 -6.38
CA ILE A 67 22.94 -1.29 -5.99
C ILE A 67 22.35 -0.10 -6.79
N ASP A 68 21.97 -0.35 -8.04
CA ASP A 68 21.45 0.67 -8.95
C ASP A 68 20.06 1.18 -8.56
N ARG A 69 19.33 0.41 -7.72
CA ARG A 69 18.03 0.84 -7.19
C ARG A 69 18.13 2.10 -6.33
N LYS A 70 19.31 2.38 -5.74
CA LYS A 70 19.54 3.66 -5.04
C LYS A 70 19.51 4.83 -6.01
N THR A 71 20.19 4.71 -7.15
CA THR A 71 20.21 5.73 -8.21
C THR A 71 18.83 5.93 -8.82
N LEU A 72 18.07 4.85 -9.05
CA LEU A 72 16.68 4.95 -9.50
C LEU A 72 15.85 5.79 -8.52
N ARG A 73 15.90 5.48 -7.21
CA ARG A 73 15.17 6.22 -6.17
C ARG A 73 15.56 7.69 -6.08
N GLU A 74 16.85 8.01 -6.25
CA GLU A 74 17.33 9.40 -6.24
C GLU A 74 16.76 10.19 -7.42
N LYS A 75 16.77 9.60 -8.63
CA LYS A 75 16.18 10.24 -9.82
C LYS A 75 14.66 10.38 -9.71
N THR A 76 13.97 9.28 -9.43
CA THR A 76 12.50 9.30 -9.35
C THR A 76 12.03 10.18 -8.20
N GLY A 77 12.79 10.30 -7.11
CA GLY A 77 12.45 11.15 -5.96
C GLY A 77 12.57 12.65 -6.20
N GLN A 78 13.20 13.09 -7.30
CA GLN A 78 13.32 14.50 -7.69
C GLN A 78 12.55 14.85 -8.97
N PHE A 79 11.72 13.92 -9.46
CA PHE A 79 11.08 13.98 -10.77
C PHE A 79 10.51 15.35 -11.19
N VAL A 80 9.66 15.99 -10.36
CA VAL A 80 9.04 17.29 -10.74
C VAL A 80 10.02 18.47 -10.75
N HIS A 81 11.23 18.30 -10.19
CA HIS A 81 12.30 19.29 -10.21
C HIS A 81 13.30 19.06 -11.36
N SER A 82 13.09 18.03 -12.17
CA SER A 82 13.91 17.67 -13.32
C SER A 82 13.02 17.40 -14.55
N GLU A 83 12.86 16.14 -14.96
CA GLU A 83 12.19 15.76 -16.21
C GLU A 83 10.65 15.92 -16.15
N GLY A 84 10.09 16.08 -14.96
CA GLY A 84 8.65 16.09 -14.67
C GLY A 84 8.03 17.46 -14.41
N GLU A 85 8.71 18.57 -14.71
CA GLU A 85 8.25 19.93 -14.37
C GLU A 85 6.79 20.21 -14.80
N ARG A 86 6.38 19.71 -15.97
CA ARG A 86 5.02 19.87 -16.49
C ARG A 86 3.92 19.24 -15.60
N PHE A 87 4.28 18.29 -14.73
CA PHE A 87 3.37 17.59 -13.83
C PHE A 87 3.43 18.14 -12.39
N LYS A 88 4.15 19.24 -12.18
CA LYS A 88 4.31 19.85 -10.85
C LYS A 88 2.98 20.22 -10.19
N CYS A 89 1.95 20.61 -10.96
CA CYS A 89 0.63 20.90 -10.42
C CYS A 89 0.03 19.69 -9.68
N PHE A 90 0.08 18.50 -10.27
CA PHE A 90 -0.40 17.26 -9.64
C PHE A 90 0.42 16.90 -8.40
N TYR A 91 1.74 17.10 -8.46
CA TYR A 91 2.60 16.92 -7.29
C TYR A 91 2.19 17.84 -6.13
N ASP A 92 2.03 19.14 -6.40
CA ASP A 92 1.67 20.13 -5.37
C ASP A 92 0.29 19.83 -4.77
N GLU A 93 -0.67 19.42 -5.60
CA GLU A 93 -1.99 18.98 -5.17
C GLU A 93 -1.92 17.74 -4.27
N LEU A 94 -1.19 16.71 -4.66
CA LEU A 94 -1.06 15.49 -3.85
C LEU A 94 -0.38 15.73 -2.51
N VAL A 95 0.70 16.52 -2.50
CA VAL A 95 1.36 16.92 -1.25
C VAL A 95 0.39 17.66 -0.35
N GLU A 96 -0.43 18.57 -0.88
CA GLU A 96 -1.46 19.29 -0.12
C GLU A 96 -2.55 18.35 0.44
N LEU A 97 -3.00 17.38 -0.37
CA LEU A 97 -3.97 16.36 0.04
C LEU A 97 -3.42 15.41 1.12
N LEU A 98 -2.11 15.29 1.27
CA LEU A 98 -1.49 14.50 2.35
C LEU A 98 -1.27 15.28 3.65
N ARG A 99 -1.28 16.62 3.63
CA ARG A 99 -1.04 17.43 4.84
C ARG A 99 -2.08 17.17 5.91
N TYR A 100 -1.62 17.15 7.16
CA TYR A 100 -2.43 16.96 8.35
C TYR A 100 -3.35 18.17 8.58
N ASN A 101 -2.78 19.37 8.51
CA ASN A 101 -3.51 20.62 8.65
C ASN A 101 -4.00 21.10 7.28
N LYS A 102 -5.31 20.96 7.00
CA LYS A 102 -5.92 21.45 5.76
C LYS A 102 -6.05 22.97 5.71
N LYS A 103 -5.97 23.56 4.52
CA LYS A 103 -6.36 24.95 4.30
C LYS A 103 -7.88 25.11 4.42
N PRO A 104 -8.39 26.25 4.93
CA PRO A 104 -7.68 27.41 5.49
C PRO A 104 -7.57 27.39 7.03
N SER A 105 -7.24 26.26 7.66
CA SER A 105 -7.23 26.16 9.13
C SER A 105 -6.23 27.10 9.81
N VAL A 106 -6.50 27.46 11.07
CA VAL A 106 -5.60 28.31 11.88
C VAL A 106 -4.25 27.62 12.10
N CYS A 107 -4.26 26.33 12.43
CA CYS A 107 -3.05 25.52 12.59
C CYS A 107 -2.21 25.53 11.31
N ARG A 108 -2.86 25.39 10.14
CA ARG A 108 -2.19 25.47 8.86
C ARG A 108 -1.53 26.83 8.60
N ARG A 109 -2.23 27.93 8.86
CA ARG A 109 -1.67 29.30 8.68
C ARG A 109 -0.46 29.54 9.58
N ARG A 110 -0.48 29.05 10.82
CA ARG A 110 0.68 29.13 11.74
C ARG A 110 1.86 28.32 11.20
N GLU A 111 1.61 27.10 10.74
CA GLU A 111 2.62 26.21 10.18
C GLU A 111 3.28 26.85 8.94
N ASP A 112 2.50 27.29 7.95
CA ASP A 112 3.03 27.90 6.72
C ASP A 112 3.85 29.16 7.03
N ARG A 113 3.39 30.03 7.94
CA ARG A 113 4.15 31.23 8.33
C ARG A 113 5.53 30.88 8.89
N ILE A 114 5.62 29.88 9.77
CA ILE A 114 6.89 29.46 10.36
C ILE A 114 7.81 28.88 9.29
N LEU A 115 7.29 28.02 8.41
CA LEU A 115 8.07 27.42 7.33
C LEU A 115 8.61 28.49 6.35
N GLU A 116 7.80 29.51 6.02
CA GLU A 116 8.21 30.64 5.18
C GLU A 116 9.30 31.50 5.86
N GLU A 117 9.13 31.84 7.14
CA GLU A 117 10.13 32.57 7.92
C GLU A 117 11.48 31.83 7.96
N GLU A 118 11.46 30.51 8.23
CA GLU A 118 12.66 29.68 8.28
C GLU A 118 13.34 29.53 6.90
N LYS A 119 12.56 29.47 5.82
CA LYS A 119 13.09 29.42 4.46
C LYS A 119 13.81 30.72 4.08
N ASN A 120 13.25 31.87 4.48
CA ASN A 120 13.86 33.17 4.23
C ASN A 120 15.19 33.32 5.00
N LEU A 121 15.23 32.92 6.27
CA LEU A 121 16.44 32.94 7.09
C LEU A 121 17.56 32.04 6.57
N LYS A 122 17.23 30.86 6.00
CA LYS A 122 18.22 29.98 5.36
C LYS A 122 18.83 30.65 4.11
N THR A 123 18.00 31.28 3.30
CA THR A 123 18.43 31.96 2.06
C THR A 123 19.35 33.16 2.31
N GLU A 124 19.18 33.85 3.45
CA GLU A 124 20.06 34.94 3.87
C GLU A 124 21.41 34.44 4.40
N ASN A 125 21.42 33.37 5.20
CA ASN A 125 22.66 32.82 5.77
C ASN A 125 23.53 32.06 4.75
N ASP A 126 22.93 31.40 3.75
CA ASP A 126 23.68 30.70 2.68
C ASP A 126 24.49 31.67 1.79
N LYS A 127 24.18 32.97 1.83
CA LYS A 127 24.98 34.02 1.17
C LYS A 127 26.23 34.42 1.98
N GLU A 128 26.35 34.02 3.25
CA GLU A 128 27.39 34.56 4.16
C GLU A 128 28.49 33.60 4.64
N LYS A 129 28.40 32.25 4.55
CA LYS A 129 29.57 31.35 4.67
C LYS A 129 29.28 29.85 4.54
N GLU A 130 30.20 29.17 3.83
CA GLU A 130 30.57 27.76 4.01
C GLU A 130 31.06 27.51 5.47
N ILE A 131 30.70 26.33 6.03
CA ILE A 131 31.27 25.62 7.20
C ILE A 131 30.33 25.48 8.44
N LYS A 132 29.83 24.23 8.57
CA LYS A 132 29.54 23.41 9.77
C LYS A 132 28.09 23.27 10.32
N ARG A 133 27.55 22.08 9.97
CA ARG A 133 26.62 21.14 10.66
C ARG A 133 25.17 21.59 10.90
N PRO A 134 24.18 20.96 10.23
CA PRO A 134 22.77 21.28 10.43
C PRO A 134 22.23 20.54 11.66
N ARG A 135 21.98 21.24 12.77
CA ARG A 135 21.27 20.66 13.92
C ARG A 135 20.28 21.64 14.55
N ARG A 136 19.16 21.78 13.85
CA ARG A 136 17.75 21.79 14.32
C ARG A 136 16.91 22.14 13.08
N GLN A 137 16.09 21.19 12.63
CA GLN A 137 15.57 21.14 11.25
C GLN A 137 14.39 22.09 10.99
N SER A 138 13.58 22.36 12.02
CA SER A 138 12.58 23.44 12.11
C SER A 138 12.23 23.64 13.60
N VAL A 139 11.81 24.85 14.01
CA VAL A 139 11.26 25.13 15.35
C VAL A 139 9.97 24.35 15.62
N LEU A 140 9.28 23.90 14.57
CA LEU A 140 8.07 23.08 14.65
C LEU A 140 8.31 21.72 15.32
N TYR A 141 9.55 21.26 15.42
CA TYR A 141 9.90 20.04 16.17
C TYR A 141 9.73 20.18 17.69
N ALA A 142 9.60 21.41 18.20
CA ALA A 142 9.25 21.64 19.60
C ALA A 142 7.75 21.36 19.87
N ASP A 143 6.90 21.46 18.85
CA ASP A 143 5.48 21.12 18.99
C ASP A 143 5.31 19.59 19.07
N PRO A 144 4.49 19.08 20.01
CA PRO A 144 4.24 17.64 20.11
C PRO A 144 3.63 17.11 18.82
N LEU A 145 4.01 15.87 18.45
CA LEU A 145 3.39 15.19 17.32
C LEU A 145 1.94 14.82 17.69
N PRO A 146 0.93 15.28 16.93
CA PRO A 146 -0.43 14.84 17.15
C PRO A 146 -0.58 13.35 16.81
N VAL A 147 -1.62 12.73 17.34
CA VAL A 147 -2.01 11.35 16.98
C VAL A 147 -2.18 11.27 15.46
N ASN A 148 -1.70 10.18 14.86
CA ASN A 148 -1.69 10.00 13.41
C ASN A 148 -0.92 11.10 12.64
N GLY A 149 -0.02 11.84 13.30
CA GLY A 149 0.82 12.86 12.71
C GLY A 149 2.21 12.32 12.34
N TYR A 150 2.71 12.76 11.19
CA TYR A 150 4.10 12.55 10.75
C TYR A 150 4.72 13.89 10.40
N ARG A 151 5.86 14.23 11.03
CA ARG A 151 6.60 15.46 10.76
C ARG A 151 7.79 15.17 9.86
N SER A 152 7.80 15.76 8.66
CA SER A 152 8.92 15.70 7.72
C SER A 152 10.10 16.54 8.20
N ALA A 153 11.26 16.34 7.57
CA ALA A 153 12.53 17.00 7.89
C ALA A 153 12.48 18.53 7.87
N ASP A 154 11.61 19.12 7.05
CA ASP A 154 11.41 20.58 6.98
C ASP A 154 10.44 21.10 8.06
N GLY A 155 9.80 20.21 8.82
CA GLY A 155 8.82 20.56 9.85
C GLY A 155 7.36 20.42 9.40
N THR A 156 7.09 20.18 8.12
CA THR A 156 5.73 20.00 7.59
C THR A 156 5.04 18.79 8.22
N LEU A 157 3.75 18.94 8.56
CA LEU A 157 2.97 17.89 9.22
C LEU A 157 2.02 17.21 8.23
N TYR A 158 2.13 15.88 8.14
CA TYR A 158 1.33 15.00 7.30
C TYR A 158 0.53 13.99 8.13
N HIS A 159 -0.53 13.43 7.55
CA HIS A 159 -1.15 12.23 8.13
C HIS A 159 -0.19 11.04 8.02
N TYR A 160 -0.11 10.20 9.05
CA TYR A 160 0.68 8.98 9.01
C TYR A 160 -0.06 7.84 8.29
N ILE A 161 -1.34 7.66 8.63
CA ILE A 161 -2.33 6.78 8.00
C ILE A 161 -3.38 7.66 7.34
N LEU A 162 -3.76 7.32 6.11
CA LEU A 162 -4.76 8.08 5.34
C LEU A 162 -6.12 8.13 6.07
N PRO A 163 -6.77 9.31 6.17
CA PRO A 163 -8.10 9.46 6.76
C PRO A 163 -9.16 8.47 6.26
N ALA A 164 -9.17 8.16 4.96
CA ALA A 164 -10.10 7.21 4.35
C ALA A 164 -10.08 5.81 4.99
N PHE A 165 -8.95 5.39 5.57
CA PHE A 165 -8.86 4.12 6.31
C PHE A 165 -9.72 4.15 7.59
N PHE A 166 -9.72 5.26 8.32
CA PHE A 166 -10.54 5.39 9.53
C PHE A 166 -12.02 5.58 9.18
N ARG A 167 -12.30 6.26 8.06
CA ARG A 167 -13.66 6.34 7.51
C ARG A 167 -14.23 4.96 7.18
N LEU A 168 -13.43 4.06 6.61
CA LEU A 168 -13.81 2.66 6.39
C LEU A 168 -14.23 1.98 7.71
N ILE A 169 -13.42 2.10 8.76
CA ILE A 169 -13.72 1.48 10.05
C ILE A 169 -15.02 2.02 10.64
N GLN A 170 -15.24 3.33 10.56
CA GLN A 170 -16.51 3.95 11.00
C GLN A 170 -17.70 3.37 10.23
N TYR A 171 -17.59 3.23 8.91
CA TYR A 171 -18.63 2.60 8.09
C TYR A 171 -18.92 1.17 8.55
N LEU A 172 -17.88 0.34 8.73
CA LEU A 172 -18.05 -1.05 9.16
C LEU A 172 -18.77 -1.15 10.52
N GLN A 173 -18.45 -0.28 11.48
CA GLN A 173 -19.17 -0.18 12.75
C GLN A 173 -20.63 0.28 12.59
N GLN A 174 -20.87 1.31 11.77
CA GLN A 174 -22.21 1.88 11.53
C GLN A 174 -23.14 0.88 10.84
N THR A 175 -22.59 0.00 10.00
CA THR A 175 -23.35 -1.05 9.31
C THR A 175 -23.43 -2.36 10.08
N ASP A 176 -22.92 -2.40 11.31
CA ASP A 176 -22.90 -3.58 12.18
C ASP A 176 -22.34 -4.84 11.51
N ARG A 177 -21.27 -4.65 10.72
CA ARG A 177 -20.61 -5.75 10.02
C ARG A 177 -19.67 -6.50 10.94
N ASP A 178 -19.56 -7.81 10.73
CA ASP A 178 -18.46 -8.61 11.27
C ASP A 178 -17.25 -8.50 10.34
N TYR A 179 -16.07 -8.21 10.89
CA TYR A 179 -14.87 -7.97 10.10
C TYR A 179 -13.58 -8.12 10.91
N ALA A 180 -12.51 -8.45 10.19
CA ALA A 180 -11.14 -8.27 10.63
C ALA A 180 -10.37 -7.45 9.60
N ILE A 181 -9.41 -6.63 10.07
CA ILE A 181 -8.49 -5.90 9.20
C ILE A 181 -7.10 -6.46 9.39
N ILE A 182 -6.50 -6.95 8.31
CA ILE A 182 -5.15 -7.51 8.33
C ILE A 182 -4.23 -6.65 7.47
N LEU A 183 -3.26 -6.02 8.11
CA LEU A 183 -2.23 -5.23 7.44
C LEU A 183 -1.17 -6.17 6.88
N ARG A 184 -1.33 -6.53 5.61
CA ARG A 184 -0.40 -7.37 4.84
C ARG A 184 0.73 -6.54 4.25
N THR A 185 1.97 -6.74 4.69
CA THR A 185 3.14 -5.98 4.23
C THR A 185 4.30 -6.89 3.84
N MET A 186 5.04 -6.54 2.79
CA MET A 186 6.32 -7.18 2.46
C MET A 186 7.47 -6.67 3.36
N GLY A 187 7.30 -5.52 4.01
CA GLY A 187 8.31 -4.87 4.86
C GLY A 187 8.04 -5.00 6.36
N ASP A 188 8.78 -4.22 7.18
CA ASP A 188 8.69 -4.25 8.65
C ASP A 188 7.81 -3.13 9.23
N ASP A 189 7.00 -2.51 8.37
CA ASP A 189 6.32 -1.25 8.66
C ASP A 189 5.03 -1.37 9.48
N SER A 190 4.54 -2.59 9.70
CA SER A 190 3.23 -2.86 10.33
C SER A 190 3.17 -2.40 11.78
N VAL A 191 4.23 -2.57 12.59
CA VAL A 191 4.23 -2.22 14.03
C VAL A 191 3.89 -0.75 14.27
N ASN A 192 4.55 0.17 13.55
CA ASN A 192 4.30 1.59 13.71
C ASN A 192 2.90 1.99 13.22
N PHE A 193 2.38 1.30 12.19
CA PHE A 193 0.99 1.47 11.77
C PHE A 193 0.03 1.05 12.89
N LEU A 194 0.20 -0.16 13.43
CA LEU A 194 -0.67 -0.73 14.46
C LEU A 194 -0.71 0.16 15.71
N TYR A 195 0.44 0.67 16.15
CA TYR A 195 0.51 1.60 17.28
C TYR A 195 -0.26 2.92 17.01
N ASN A 196 -0.12 3.50 15.82
CA ASN A 196 -0.88 4.71 15.45
C ASN A 196 -2.37 4.43 15.32
N ALA A 197 -2.76 3.31 14.70
CA ALA A 197 -4.15 2.90 14.57
C ALA A 197 -4.79 2.70 15.95
N GLN A 198 -4.12 2.02 16.89
CA GLN A 198 -4.61 1.81 18.25
C GLN A 198 -4.96 3.13 18.94
N ARG A 199 -4.10 4.15 18.86
CA ARG A 199 -4.36 5.46 19.47
C ARG A 199 -5.53 6.19 18.84
N VAL A 200 -5.67 6.13 17.51
CA VAL A 200 -6.81 6.72 16.80
C VAL A 200 -8.12 6.01 17.21
N LEU A 201 -8.10 4.68 17.28
CA LEU A 201 -9.26 3.85 17.65
C LEU A 201 -9.63 3.98 19.12
N ALA A 202 -8.68 4.37 19.98
CA ALA A 202 -8.93 4.78 21.36
C ALA A 202 -9.51 6.20 21.49
N ASN A 203 -9.95 6.81 20.37
CA ASN A 203 -10.51 8.15 20.30
C ASN A 203 -9.55 9.27 20.75
N GLU A 204 -8.22 9.05 20.66
CA GLU A 204 -7.24 10.10 20.96
C GLU A 204 -7.05 11.11 19.81
N HIS A 205 -7.61 10.82 18.62
CA HIS A 205 -7.57 11.72 17.47
C HIS A 205 -8.83 12.61 17.42
N PRO A 206 -8.72 13.94 17.28
CA PRO A 206 -9.87 14.85 17.41
C PRO A 206 -10.95 14.68 16.34
N ASN A 207 -10.58 14.20 15.14
CA ASN A 207 -11.50 14.10 14.00
C ASN A 207 -12.06 12.69 13.77
N PHE A 208 -11.63 11.69 14.54
CA PHE A 208 -12.13 10.32 14.39
C PHE A 208 -12.75 9.86 15.69
N THR A 209 -13.94 9.28 15.60
CA THR A 209 -14.65 8.74 16.75
C THR A 209 -15.21 7.37 16.39
N PHE A 210 -15.05 6.44 17.32
CA PHE A 210 -15.47 5.04 17.22
C PHE A 210 -16.34 4.70 18.42
N GLU A 211 -17.46 4.02 18.15
CA GLU A 211 -18.47 3.68 19.15
C GLU A 211 -18.11 2.40 19.90
N LYS A 212 -17.56 1.42 19.16
CA LYS A 212 -17.13 0.12 19.70
C LYS A 212 -15.61 0.08 19.82
N LEU A 213 -15.12 -0.55 20.88
CA LEU A 213 -13.69 -0.84 21.02
C LEU A 213 -13.29 -1.86 19.95
N ILE A 214 -12.20 -1.59 19.24
CA ILE A 214 -11.62 -2.51 18.25
C ILE A 214 -10.26 -2.96 18.79
N PRO A 215 -10.05 -4.27 19.05
CA PRO A 215 -8.76 -4.75 19.51
C PRO A 215 -7.71 -4.58 18.40
N VAL A 216 -6.50 -4.20 18.79
CA VAL A 216 -5.36 -4.07 17.87
C VAL A 216 -4.22 -4.92 18.41
N SER A 217 -3.83 -5.96 17.66
CA SER A 217 -2.64 -6.75 17.96
C SER A 217 -1.39 -5.98 17.55
N LEU A 218 -0.50 -5.69 18.50
CA LEU A 218 0.74 -4.94 18.26
C LEU A 218 1.92 -5.82 17.81
N ILE A 219 1.77 -7.14 17.87
CA ILE A 219 2.80 -8.11 17.49
C ILE A 219 2.37 -8.75 16.16
N PRO A 220 3.02 -8.38 15.04
CA PRO A 220 2.65 -8.93 13.74
C PRO A 220 2.97 -10.42 13.61
N GLY A 221 2.09 -11.16 12.95
CA GLY A 221 2.39 -12.49 12.43
C GLY A 221 3.26 -12.44 11.18
N LYS A 222 3.55 -13.61 10.62
CA LYS A 222 4.32 -13.78 9.37
C LYS A 222 3.69 -14.83 8.49
N ILE A 223 3.74 -14.64 7.18
CA ILE A 223 3.54 -15.71 6.21
C ILE A 223 4.89 -15.94 5.54
N ARG A 224 5.39 -17.18 5.62
CA ARG A 224 6.63 -17.61 4.96
C ARG A 224 6.31 -18.57 3.82
N ARG A 225 7.14 -18.55 2.78
CA ARG A 225 7.09 -19.53 1.69
C ARG A 225 8.42 -20.27 1.59
N THR A 226 8.35 -21.56 1.34
CA THR A 226 9.52 -22.42 1.12
C THR A 226 9.27 -23.39 -0.03
N GLY A 227 10.33 -23.99 -0.58
CA GLY A 227 10.24 -24.86 -1.76
C GLY A 227 10.45 -24.11 -3.08
N THR A 228 10.32 -24.81 -4.21
CA THR A 228 10.50 -24.26 -5.56
C THR A 228 9.16 -24.14 -6.28
N LEU A 229 8.98 -23.10 -7.10
CA LEU A 229 7.79 -22.95 -7.94
C LEU A 229 7.61 -24.10 -8.95
N GLU A 230 8.71 -24.72 -9.37
CA GLU A 230 8.71 -25.86 -10.30
C GLU A 230 8.50 -27.22 -9.59
N GLY A 231 8.36 -27.24 -8.26
CA GLY A 231 8.19 -28.45 -7.45
C GLY A 231 6.82 -28.51 -6.79
N LYS A 232 6.27 -29.71 -6.65
CA LYS A 232 5.05 -29.99 -5.85
C LYS A 232 5.24 -29.80 -4.33
N ASP A 233 6.32 -29.14 -3.93
CA ASP A 233 6.81 -29.03 -2.55
C ASP A 233 6.77 -27.56 -2.04
N GLU A 234 6.08 -26.66 -2.75
CA GLU A 234 5.79 -25.32 -2.20
C GLU A 234 5.02 -25.47 -0.89
N LYS A 235 5.51 -24.81 0.16
CA LYS A 235 4.88 -24.80 1.47
C LYS A 235 4.69 -23.37 1.94
N ILE A 236 3.45 -23.02 2.27
CA ILE A 236 3.06 -21.74 2.86
C ILE A 236 2.81 -21.97 4.35
N THR A 237 3.48 -21.20 5.21
CA THR A 237 3.33 -21.29 6.67
C THR A 237 2.87 -19.94 7.23
N LEU A 238 1.79 -19.94 8.01
CA LEU A 238 1.37 -18.82 8.84
C LEU A 238 1.97 -18.97 10.24
N GLU A 239 2.55 -17.88 10.75
CA GLU A 239 3.16 -17.81 12.07
C GLU A 239 2.54 -16.68 12.87
N LEU A 240 2.04 -17.01 14.06
CA LEU A 240 1.40 -16.07 14.96
C LEU A 240 2.04 -16.15 16.35
N PRO A 241 2.14 -15.04 17.08
CA PRO A 241 2.52 -15.08 18.48
C PRO A 241 1.50 -15.88 19.29
N LYS A 242 1.96 -16.76 20.19
CA LYS A 242 1.04 -17.44 21.12
C LYS A 242 0.51 -16.44 22.14
N VAL A 243 -0.75 -16.62 22.53
CA VAL A 243 -1.45 -15.73 23.48
C VAL A 243 -0.84 -15.79 24.88
N ASP A 244 -0.32 -16.96 25.28
CA ASP A 244 0.16 -17.22 26.64
C ASP A 244 1.68 -17.08 26.82
N ASP A 245 2.44 -16.99 25.72
CA ASP A 245 3.89 -16.84 25.76
C ASP A 245 4.37 -16.05 24.53
N ASN A 246 4.90 -14.85 24.77
CA ASN A 246 5.33 -13.93 23.70
C ASN A 246 6.58 -14.42 22.95
N ASP A 247 7.30 -15.42 23.48
CA ASP A 247 8.52 -15.95 22.85
C ASP A 247 8.26 -17.21 22.00
N GLU A 248 7.06 -17.80 22.06
CA GLU A 248 6.69 -18.96 21.23
C GLU A 248 5.73 -18.57 20.10
N LEU A 249 5.99 -19.11 18.90
CA LEU A 249 5.13 -18.96 17.73
C LEU A 249 4.24 -20.18 17.55
N MET A 250 2.97 -19.94 17.22
CA MET A 250 2.11 -20.93 16.59
C MET A 250 2.43 -20.95 15.10
N GLU A 251 2.81 -22.11 14.58
CA GLU A 251 3.01 -22.33 13.15
C GLU A 251 1.85 -23.17 12.60
N ILE A 252 1.24 -22.72 11.51
CA ILE A 252 0.20 -23.42 10.77
C ILE A 252 0.67 -23.54 9.33
N ASP A 253 0.78 -24.76 8.82
CA ASP A 253 1.33 -25.04 7.49
C ASP A 253 0.37 -25.78 6.54
N ASP A 254 -0.85 -26.04 7.00
CA ASP A 254 -1.94 -26.48 6.16
C ASP A 254 -2.76 -25.27 5.70
N GLU A 255 -2.88 -25.08 4.39
CA GLU A 255 -3.56 -23.91 3.81
C GLU A 255 -5.05 -23.81 4.19
N PHE A 256 -5.73 -24.94 4.44
CA PHE A 256 -7.12 -24.92 4.93
C PHE A 256 -7.19 -24.39 6.36
N GLN A 257 -6.30 -24.85 7.24
CA GLN A 257 -6.20 -24.32 8.60
C GLN A 257 -5.75 -22.85 8.63
N ILE A 258 -4.88 -22.43 7.70
CA ILE A 258 -4.51 -21.02 7.55
C ILE A 258 -5.76 -20.18 7.22
N ASN A 259 -6.54 -20.60 6.21
CA ASN A 259 -7.77 -19.91 5.83
C ASN A 259 -8.75 -19.83 7.01
N ASP A 260 -9.02 -20.96 7.68
CA ASP A 260 -9.89 -21.01 8.85
C ASP A 260 -9.39 -20.09 9.99
N LYS A 261 -8.07 -20.03 10.20
CA LYS A 261 -7.48 -19.14 11.20
C LYS A 261 -7.68 -17.67 10.86
N LEU A 262 -7.52 -17.28 9.59
CA LEU A 262 -7.70 -15.89 9.15
C LEU A 262 -9.16 -15.45 9.27
N LYS A 263 -10.12 -16.34 9.02
CA LYS A 263 -11.56 -16.07 9.20
C LYS A 263 -11.95 -15.85 10.66
N GLN A 264 -11.20 -16.41 11.60
CA GLN A 264 -11.43 -16.27 13.03
C GLN A 264 -10.76 -15.03 13.65
N PHE A 265 -10.05 -14.22 12.85
CA PHE A 265 -9.47 -12.98 13.37
C PHE A 265 -10.58 -12.02 13.79
N ASP A 266 -10.30 -11.25 14.83
CA ASP A 266 -11.13 -10.13 15.30
C ASP A 266 -10.26 -8.89 15.47
N GLY A 267 -10.79 -7.72 15.10
CA GLY A 267 -10.09 -6.44 15.16
C GLY A 267 -8.99 -6.27 14.10
N ILE A 268 -7.87 -5.66 14.50
CA ILE A 268 -6.78 -5.28 13.58
C ILE A 268 -5.50 -6.04 13.90
N HIS A 269 -4.93 -6.69 12.87
CA HIS A 269 -3.70 -7.46 12.94
C HIS A 269 -2.70 -7.00 11.89
N GLY A 270 -1.41 -7.28 12.12
CA GLY A 270 -0.37 -7.18 11.10
C GLY A 270 0.13 -8.56 10.71
N ILE A 271 0.41 -8.76 9.43
CA ILE A 271 1.11 -9.94 8.93
C ILE A 271 2.19 -9.48 7.95
N LYS A 272 3.42 -9.94 8.18
CA LYS A 272 4.53 -9.74 7.24
C LYS A 272 4.59 -10.91 6.25
N ASP A 273 4.41 -10.61 4.98
CA ASP A 273 4.57 -11.55 3.87
C ASP A 273 6.04 -11.71 3.44
N ASP A 274 6.33 -12.80 2.73
CA ASP A 274 7.69 -13.21 2.37
C ASP A 274 8.24 -12.47 1.14
N PHE A 275 8.75 -11.26 1.35
CA PHE A 275 9.40 -10.48 0.29
C PHE A 275 10.58 -11.22 -0.37
N ASN A 276 11.39 -11.93 0.43
CA ASN A 276 12.58 -12.60 -0.09
C ASN A 276 12.19 -13.73 -1.04
N TYR A 277 11.17 -14.50 -0.69
CA TYR A 277 10.63 -15.53 -1.58
C TYR A 277 10.10 -14.91 -2.88
N TRP A 278 9.30 -13.85 -2.81
CA TRP A 278 8.78 -13.17 -4.00
C TRP A 278 9.89 -12.63 -4.90
N CYS A 279 10.90 -11.97 -4.31
CA CYS A 279 12.06 -11.45 -5.03
C CYS A 279 12.90 -12.56 -5.69
N ASN A 280 13.15 -13.66 -4.99
CA ASN A 280 13.95 -14.78 -5.52
C ASN A 280 13.24 -15.51 -6.66
N ASN A 281 11.91 -15.41 -6.72
CA ASN A 281 11.08 -15.94 -7.80
C ASN A 281 10.70 -14.88 -8.84
N GLN A 282 11.60 -13.91 -9.04
CA GLN A 282 11.50 -12.87 -10.08
C GLN A 282 10.20 -12.05 -10.02
N TYR A 283 9.67 -11.85 -8.82
CA TYR A 283 8.43 -11.13 -8.56
C TYR A 283 7.19 -11.72 -9.26
N LEU A 284 7.20 -13.03 -9.55
CA LEU A 284 6.04 -13.70 -10.14
C LEU A 284 4.85 -13.67 -9.17
N TYR A 285 3.65 -13.36 -9.69
CA TYR A 285 2.42 -13.24 -8.90
C TYR A 285 2.12 -14.46 -8.02
N SER A 286 2.39 -15.68 -8.50
CA SER A 286 2.15 -16.93 -7.75
C SER A 286 3.06 -17.11 -6.53
N SER A 287 4.13 -16.33 -6.41
CA SER A 287 5.05 -16.32 -5.28
C SER A 287 4.83 -15.16 -4.30
N SER A 288 3.76 -14.39 -4.49
CA SER A 288 3.46 -13.15 -3.76
C SER A 288 2.50 -13.39 -2.57
N LYS A 289 1.72 -12.38 -2.14
CA LYS A 289 0.84 -12.47 -0.98
C LYS A 289 -0.32 -13.44 -1.27
N PRO A 290 -0.41 -14.60 -0.58
CA PRO A 290 -1.54 -15.50 -0.78
C PRO A 290 -2.83 -14.91 -0.22
N ILE A 291 -3.92 -15.08 -0.99
CA ILE A 291 -5.30 -14.93 -0.56
C ILE A 291 -6.05 -16.21 -0.92
N TRP A 292 -6.83 -16.74 0.01
CA TRP A 292 -7.54 -18.00 -0.18
C TRP A 292 -9.00 -17.73 -0.50
N PHE A 293 -9.54 -18.53 -1.42
CA PHE A 293 -10.94 -18.52 -1.78
C PHE A 293 -11.47 -19.94 -1.83
N ASP A 294 -12.46 -20.22 -0.99
CA ASP A 294 -13.20 -21.47 -0.94
C ASP A 294 -14.57 -21.30 -1.62
N PRO A 295 -14.72 -21.66 -2.91
CA PRO A 295 -15.96 -21.47 -3.63
C PRO A 295 -17.11 -22.39 -3.16
N GLU A 296 -16.87 -23.30 -2.22
CA GLU A 296 -17.89 -24.19 -1.65
C GLU A 296 -18.34 -23.76 -0.26
N LYS A 297 -17.48 -23.06 0.51
CA LYS A 297 -17.76 -22.69 1.91
C LYS A 297 -17.67 -21.18 2.21
N ASP A 298 -17.03 -20.37 1.37
CA ASP A 298 -16.91 -18.92 1.56
C ASP A 298 -18.17 -18.19 1.07
N VAL A 299 -19.32 -18.55 1.64
CA VAL A 299 -20.58 -17.82 1.42
C VAL A 299 -20.75 -16.68 2.43
N ASP A 300 -20.15 -16.79 3.62
CA ASP A 300 -20.33 -15.84 4.72
C ASP A 300 -19.08 -14.99 5.01
N VAL A 301 -17.93 -15.31 4.41
CA VAL A 301 -16.68 -14.55 4.58
C VAL A 301 -16.08 -14.21 3.23
N HIS A 302 -15.72 -12.94 3.03
CA HIS A 302 -15.07 -12.46 1.81
C HIS A 302 -13.72 -11.82 2.13
N HIS A 303 -12.63 -12.44 1.67
CA HIS A 303 -11.31 -11.84 1.72
C HIS A 303 -11.13 -10.80 0.60
N ILE A 304 -10.85 -9.55 0.97
CA ILE A 304 -10.58 -8.45 0.03
C ILE A 304 -9.21 -7.83 0.37
N LEU A 305 -8.30 -7.82 -0.61
CA LEU A 305 -6.96 -7.25 -0.46
C LEU A 305 -6.81 -5.95 -1.26
N PHE A 306 -6.42 -4.87 -0.58
CA PHE A 306 -6.11 -3.57 -1.20
C PHE A 306 -4.59 -3.39 -1.29
N ASP A 307 -4.06 -3.26 -2.50
CA ASP A 307 -2.62 -3.00 -2.70
C ASP A 307 -2.39 -2.22 -4.01
N ASP A 308 -1.51 -1.23 -3.97
CA ASP A 308 -1.19 -0.40 -5.12
C ASP A 308 -0.30 -1.10 -6.14
N ASN A 309 0.24 -2.28 -5.82
CA ASN A 309 1.01 -3.15 -6.72
C ASN A 309 0.22 -4.36 -7.24
N PHE A 310 -1.10 -4.41 -7.06
CA PHE A 310 -1.92 -5.39 -7.76
C PHE A 310 -2.01 -5.04 -9.25
N ARG A 311 -1.72 -6.00 -10.12
CA ARG A 311 -1.74 -5.83 -11.59
C ARG A 311 -2.43 -7.03 -12.23
N VAL A 312 -3.24 -6.78 -13.26
CA VAL A 312 -3.93 -7.81 -14.06
C VAL A 312 -3.39 -7.96 -15.48
N ILE A 313 -2.40 -7.15 -15.84
CA ILE A 313 -1.80 -7.11 -17.19
C ILE A 313 -0.39 -7.68 -17.23
N ASP A 314 0.28 -7.75 -16.09
CA ASP A 314 1.66 -8.25 -15.97
C ASP A 314 1.71 -9.30 -14.85
N PRO A 315 2.05 -10.57 -15.15
CA PRO A 315 2.21 -11.61 -14.14
C PRO A 315 3.45 -11.38 -13.27
N TYR A 316 4.40 -10.55 -13.72
CA TYR A 316 5.54 -10.12 -12.94
C TYR A 316 5.19 -8.80 -12.23
N ASP A 317 5.69 -8.63 -11.01
CA ASP A 317 5.42 -7.48 -10.15
C ASP A 317 3.95 -7.33 -9.68
N SER A 318 3.07 -8.30 -9.94
CA SER A 318 1.73 -8.34 -9.32
C SER A 318 1.80 -8.97 -7.93
N ILE A 319 1.33 -8.27 -6.90
CA ILE A 319 1.61 -8.60 -5.49
C ILE A 319 0.63 -9.59 -4.85
N VAL A 320 -0.32 -10.15 -5.60
CA VAL A 320 -1.36 -11.05 -5.07
C VAL A 320 -1.34 -12.43 -5.75
N ASP A 321 -1.28 -13.48 -4.94
CA ASP A 321 -1.49 -14.88 -5.34
C ASP A 321 -2.90 -15.32 -4.90
N ILE A 322 -3.84 -15.39 -5.84
CA ILE A 322 -5.20 -15.84 -5.57
C ILE A 322 -5.21 -17.37 -5.62
N ARG A 323 -5.53 -18.01 -4.49
CA ARG A 323 -5.49 -19.46 -4.33
C ARG A 323 -6.89 -20.02 -4.13
N VAL A 324 -7.30 -20.92 -5.02
CA VAL A 324 -8.60 -21.59 -4.96
C VAL A 324 -8.47 -22.91 -4.23
N MET A 325 -9.34 -23.12 -3.26
CA MET A 325 -9.35 -24.31 -2.41
C MET A 325 -10.17 -25.43 -3.05
N ASN A 326 -9.66 -26.67 -2.97
CA ASN A 326 -10.34 -27.87 -3.46
C ASN A 326 -10.42 -28.93 -2.36
N HIS A 327 -11.62 -29.16 -1.82
CA HIS A 327 -11.87 -30.14 -0.75
C HIS A 327 -11.68 -31.58 -1.19
N ASN A 328 -11.90 -31.91 -2.48
CA ASN A 328 -11.76 -33.28 -2.97
C ASN A 328 -10.30 -33.75 -2.97
N THR A 329 -9.37 -32.83 -3.26
CA THR A 329 -7.93 -33.11 -3.30
C THR A 329 -7.20 -32.63 -2.06
N HIS A 330 -7.87 -31.85 -1.20
CA HIS A 330 -7.27 -31.13 -0.06
C HIS A 330 -6.05 -30.31 -0.50
N GLN A 331 -6.21 -29.54 -1.58
CA GLN A 331 -5.14 -28.70 -2.14
C GLN A 331 -5.68 -27.30 -2.43
N CYS A 332 -4.81 -26.31 -2.31
CA CYS A 332 -5.04 -24.97 -2.81
C CYS A 332 -4.18 -24.76 -4.06
N LYS A 333 -4.75 -24.17 -5.11
CA LYS A 333 -4.04 -23.89 -6.36
C LYS A 333 -4.09 -22.41 -6.68
N THR A 334 -2.97 -21.85 -7.13
CA THR A 334 -2.94 -20.53 -7.74
C THR A 334 -3.85 -20.48 -8.97
N VAL A 335 -4.67 -19.43 -9.07
CA VAL A 335 -5.48 -19.16 -10.26
C VAL A 335 -4.57 -18.79 -11.44
N PRO A 336 -4.79 -19.33 -12.64
CA PRO A 336 -4.06 -18.91 -13.84
C PRO A 336 -4.20 -17.41 -14.12
N PHE A 337 -3.10 -16.75 -14.46
CA PHE A 337 -3.03 -15.28 -14.60
C PHE A 337 -4.01 -14.72 -15.63
N GLU A 338 -4.34 -15.46 -16.70
CA GLU A 338 -5.33 -15.08 -17.71
C GLU A 338 -6.74 -14.81 -17.14
N HIS A 339 -7.00 -15.23 -15.90
CA HIS A 339 -8.25 -14.99 -15.20
C HIS A 339 -8.20 -13.84 -14.20
N TYR A 340 -7.03 -13.23 -13.94
CA TYR A 340 -6.88 -12.16 -12.94
C TYR A 340 -7.76 -10.94 -13.20
N SER A 341 -7.95 -10.57 -14.48
CA SER A 341 -8.84 -9.47 -14.86
C SER A 341 -10.30 -9.72 -14.47
N LYS A 342 -10.73 -10.99 -14.36
CA LYS A 342 -12.08 -11.36 -13.90
C LYS A 342 -12.21 -11.35 -12.37
N LEU A 343 -11.08 -11.31 -11.65
CA LEU A 343 -11.00 -11.37 -10.18
C LEU A 343 -10.61 -10.03 -9.54
N GLU A 344 -10.24 -9.05 -10.36
CA GLU A 344 -10.06 -7.66 -9.95
C GLU A 344 -11.39 -7.05 -9.49
N ASN A 345 -11.33 -6.27 -8.40
CA ASN A 345 -12.51 -5.80 -7.67
C ASN A 345 -13.47 -6.95 -7.31
N VAL A 346 -12.94 -8.15 -7.09
CA VAL A 346 -13.57 -9.23 -6.33
C VAL A 346 -12.71 -9.46 -5.10
N PHE A 347 -11.55 -10.10 -5.27
CA PHE A 347 -10.65 -10.49 -4.18
C PHE A 347 -9.51 -9.49 -3.97
N ALA A 348 -9.14 -8.74 -5.02
CA ALA A 348 -8.04 -7.80 -4.98
C ALA A 348 -8.41 -6.48 -5.69
N VAL A 349 -8.03 -5.37 -5.07
CA VAL A 349 -8.26 -4.01 -5.58
C VAL A 349 -6.92 -3.33 -5.73
N GLN A 350 -6.61 -2.86 -6.95
CA GLN A 350 -5.48 -1.96 -7.17
C GLN A 350 -5.80 -0.62 -6.48
N ALA A 351 -5.13 -0.36 -5.35
CA ALA A 351 -5.42 0.82 -4.54
C ALA A 351 -4.95 2.10 -5.26
N ASP A 352 -5.89 3.00 -5.54
CA ASP A 352 -5.64 4.25 -6.26
C ASP A 352 -5.46 5.43 -5.29
N LEU A 353 -4.20 5.85 -5.10
CA LEU A 353 -3.89 6.95 -4.18
C LEU A 353 -4.62 8.25 -4.56
N LEU A 354 -4.76 8.56 -5.85
CA LEU A 354 -5.44 9.78 -6.30
C LEU A 354 -6.90 9.76 -5.83
N LYS A 355 -7.60 8.66 -6.14
CA LYS A 355 -9.02 8.49 -5.77
C LYS A 355 -9.22 8.38 -4.26
N ILE A 356 -8.30 7.76 -3.54
CA ILE A 356 -8.35 7.68 -2.07
C ILE A 356 -8.26 9.08 -1.44
N LEU A 357 -7.44 9.97 -2.01
CA LEU A 357 -7.25 11.33 -1.50
C LEU A 357 -8.41 12.26 -1.84
N GLU A 358 -9.09 12.02 -2.96
CA GLU A 358 -10.26 12.80 -3.40
C GLU A 358 -11.58 12.32 -2.78
N ASN A 359 -11.69 11.03 -2.45
CA ASN A 359 -12.90 10.41 -1.92
C ASN A 359 -12.64 9.69 -0.60
N GLU A 360 -13.12 10.28 0.50
CA GLU A 360 -13.03 9.67 1.84
C GLU A 360 -13.74 8.31 1.94
N ASN A 361 -14.74 8.04 1.09
CA ASN A 361 -15.48 6.78 1.05
C ASN A 361 -14.87 5.76 0.05
N TYR A 362 -13.71 6.02 -0.56
CA TYR A 362 -13.12 5.13 -1.57
C TYR A 362 -13.11 3.65 -1.16
N PHE A 363 -12.62 3.35 0.05
CA PHE A 363 -12.54 1.96 0.50
C PHE A 363 -13.91 1.34 0.76
N VAL A 364 -14.88 2.14 1.21
CA VAL A 364 -16.27 1.70 1.43
C VAL A 364 -16.88 1.28 0.10
N GLU A 365 -16.82 2.18 -0.89
CA GLU A 365 -17.35 1.93 -2.23
C GLU A 365 -16.70 0.71 -2.88
N LYS A 366 -15.40 0.51 -2.67
CA LYS A 366 -14.66 -0.64 -3.18
C LYS A 366 -15.02 -1.95 -2.49
N ILE A 367 -15.28 -1.97 -1.18
CA ILE A 367 -15.77 -3.17 -0.50
C ILE A 367 -17.15 -3.55 -1.05
N GLU A 368 -18.07 -2.60 -1.16
CA GLU A 368 -19.40 -2.89 -1.70
C GLU A 368 -19.33 -3.35 -3.17
N GLU A 369 -18.41 -2.80 -3.97
CA GLU A 369 -18.13 -3.27 -5.32
C GLU A 369 -17.65 -4.73 -5.33
N CYS A 370 -16.66 -5.04 -4.49
CA CYS A 370 -16.14 -6.39 -4.32
C CYS A 370 -17.22 -7.39 -3.95
N GLU A 371 -18.09 -7.07 -3.00
CA GLU A 371 -19.18 -7.95 -2.57
C GLU A 371 -20.19 -8.21 -3.70
N ARG A 372 -20.64 -7.15 -4.38
CA ARG A 372 -21.54 -7.29 -5.54
C ARG A 372 -20.90 -8.13 -6.65
N ASN A 373 -19.58 -8.05 -6.82
CA ASN A 373 -18.87 -8.81 -7.85
C ASN A 373 -18.60 -10.25 -7.42
N LEU A 374 -18.39 -10.52 -6.13
CA LEU A 374 -18.34 -11.88 -5.60
C LEU A 374 -19.67 -12.60 -5.84
N ASP A 375 -20.81 -11.95 -5.56
CA ASP A 375 -22.13 -12.52 -5.85
C ASP A 375 -22.28 -12.91 -7.32
N LYS A 376 -21.82 -12.05 -8.25
CA LYS A 376 -21.84 -12.36 -9.68
C LYS A 376 -20.91 -13.52 -10.04
N LEU A 377 -19.71 -13.57 -9.45
CA LEU A 377 -18.74 -14.63 -9.67
C LEU A 377 -19.29 -15.98 -9.18
N LEU A 378 -19.88 -16.02 -7.99
CA LEU A 378 -20.46 -17.23 -7.40
C LEU A 378 -21.63 -17.77 -8.25
N ASN A 379 -22.35 -16.89 -8.95
CA ASN A 379 -23.41 -17.27 -9.90
C ASN A 379 -22.88 -17.62 -11.30
N ASN A 380 -21.58 -17.47 -11.57
CA ASN A 380 -20.97 -17.77 -12.86
C ASN A 380 -20.18 -19.09 -12.82
N VAL A 381 -20.90 -20.20 -13.03
CA VAL A 381 -20.35 -21.56 -13.01
C VAL A 381 -19.21 -21.76 -14.01
N GLU A 382 -19.25 -21.09 -15.16
CA GLU A 382 -18.20 -21.20 -16.18
C GLU A 382 -16.87 -20.64 -15.66
N ILE A 383 -16.88 -19.41 -15.12
CA ILE A 383 -15.67 -18.79 -14.57
C ILE A 383 -15.17 -19.57 -13.35
N LEU A 384 -16.07 -20.01 -12.45
CA LEU A 384 -15.69 -20.83 -11.30
C LEU A 384 -14.97 -22.12 -11.72
N ASN A 385 -15.45 -22.78 -12.77
CA ASN A 385 -14.78 -23.98 -13.28
C ASN A 385 -13.43 -23.66 -13.92
N GLN A 386 -13.29 -22.52 -14.60
CA GLN A 386 -12.03 -22.07 -15.19
C GLN A 386 -10.95 -21.79 -14.13
N ILE A 387 -11.30 -21.08 -13.05
CA ILE A 387 -10.33 -20.73 -11.99
C ILE A 387 -9.97 -21.92 -11.08
N ARG A 388 -10.73 -23.02 -11.12
CA ARG A 388 -10.49 -24.25 -10.34
C ARG A 388 -9.55 -25.26 -11.03
N GLN A 389 -9.38 -25.16 -12.34
CA GLN A 389 -8.53 -26.07 -13.13
C GLN A 389 -7.06 -25.79 -12.86
#